data_AF-A0A1V5QI50-F1
#
_entry.id   AF-A0A1V5QI50-F1
#
_cell.length_a   1.000
_cell.length_b   1.000
_cell.length_c   1.000
_cell.angle_alpha   90.00
_cell.angle_beta   90.00
_cell.angle_gamma   90.00
#
_symmetry.space_group_name_H-M   'P 1'
#
loop_
_entity.id
_entity.type
_entity.pdbx_description
1 polymer ?
#
loop_
_entity_poly.entity_id
_entity_poly.type
_entity_poly.pdbx_seq_one_letter_code
_entity_poly.pdbx_strand_id
1 'polypeptide(L)'
;MTMTVFRLHKQLSELIAAGHGRKPVCINKRTFNHRMEEDGAVILPVESVSGPEFIGTTDDDGEMKFNRDGTEAGRYTVVLSGGEEE
;
A
#
# COMPACT_ATOMS: atom_id res chain seq x y z
N MET A 1 2.75 -1.89 18.37
CA MET A 1 3.23 -0.51 18.65
C MET A 1 2.61 0.40 17.63
N THR A 2 1.84 1.39 18.05
CA THR A 2 1.15 2.33 17.14
C THR A 2 2.15 3.10 16.26
N MET A 3 1.86 3.23 14.98
CA MET A 3 2.67 4.06 14.09
C MET A 3 2.53 5.54 14.48
N THR A 4 3.65 6.23 14.66
CA THR A 4 3.69 7.67 14.97
C THR A 4 4.18 8.46 13.77
N VAL A 5 3.91 9.77 13.75
CA VAL A 5 4.42 10.68 12.71
C VAL A 5 5.94 10.59 12.58
N PHE A 6 6.65 10.55 13.71
CA PHE A 6 8.12 10.44 13.71
C PHE A 6 8.60 9.13 13.10
N ARG A 7 7.97 8.00 13.45
CA ARG A 7 8.34 6.68 12.93
C ARG A 7 8.03 6.55 11.44
N LEU A 8 6.86 7.03 11.02
CA LEU A 8 6.46 7.10 9.62
C LEU A 8 7.44 7.96 8.80
N HIS A 9 7.75 9.15 9.30
CA HIS A 9 8.71 10.05 8.65
C HIS A 9 10.08 9.39 8.46
N LYS A 10 10.57 8.69 9.51
CA LYS A 10 11.85 7.96 9.44
C LYS A 10 11.84 6.88 8.35
N GLN A 11 10.80 6.03 8.34
CA GLN A 11 10.68 4.95 7.35
C GLN A 11 10.55 5.48 5.92
N LEU A 12 9.78 6.55 5.71
CA LEU A 12 9.68 7.19 4.39
C LEU A 12 11.00 7.85 3.97
N SER A 13 11.75 8.43 4.91
CA SER A 13 13.07 9.00 4.64
C SER A 13 14.07 7.94 4.18
N GLU A 14 14.03 6.74 4.79
CA GLU A 14 14.84 5.60 4.38
C GLU A 14 14.50 5.15 2.94
N LEU A 15 13.21 5.10 2.59
CA LEU A 15 12.77 4.78 1.23
C LEU A 15 13.17 5.85 0.20
N ILE A 16 13.13 7.13 0.58
CA ILE A 16 13.60 8.23 -0.27
C ILE A 16 15.11 8.07 -0.52
N ALA A 17 15.90 7.80 0.53
CA ALA A 17 17.34 7.56 0.42
C ALA A 17 17.66 6.35 -0.47
N ALA A 18 16.80 5.33 -0.50
CA ALA A 18 16.89 4.17 -1.38
C ALA A 18 16.45 4.44 -2.85
N GLY A 19 16.07 5.68 -3.20
CA GLY A 19 15.68 6.05 -4.55
C GLY A 19 14.20 5.80 -4.89
N HIS A 20 13.35 5.60 -3.88
CA HIS A 20 11.92 5.30 -4.07
C HIS A 20 11.02 6.53 -3.86
N GLY A 21 11.57 7.73 -3.71
CA GLY A 21 10.82 8.94 -3.37
C GLY A 21 9.76 9.41 -4.38
N ARG A 22 9.74 8.87 -5.61
CA ARG A 22 8.70 9.18 -6.62
C ARG A 22 7.61 8.11 -6.71
N LYS A 23 7.73 7.01 -5.95
CA LYS A 23 6.72 5.95 -5.95
C LYS A 23 5.50 6.41 -5.15
N PRO A 24 4.29 6.14 -5.63
CA PRO A 24 3.08 6.49 -4.90
C PRO A 24 2.97 5.68 -3.61
N VAL A 25 2.32 6.26 -2.61
CA VAL A 25 1.96 5.60 -1.35
C VAL A 25 0.49 5.16 -1.45
N CYS A 26 0.21 3.91 -1.09
CA CYS A 26 -1.11 3.29 -1.21
C CYS A 26 -1.52 2.59 0.09
N ILE A 27 -2.82 2.40 0.28
CA ILE A 27 -3.38 1.68 1.43
C ILE A 27 -3.67 0.23 1.04
N ASN A 28 -3.25 -0.71 1.88
CA ASN A 28 -3.62 -2.11 1.74
C ASN A 28 -5.06 -2.33 2.24
N LYS A 29 -6.04 -2.33 1.33
CA LYS A 29 -7.45 -2.58 1.70
C LYS A 29 -7.71 -3.97 2.29
N ARG A 30 -6.79 -4.92 2.14
CA ARG A 30 -6.97 -6.24 2.77
C ARG A 30 -6.80 -6.16 4.29
N THR A 31 -5.88 -5.31 4.75
CA THR A 31 -5.65 -5.13 6.19
C THR A 31 -6.54 -4.00 6.73
N PHE A 32 -6.67 -2.90 5.98
CA PHE A 32 -7.57 -1.81 6.34
C PHE A 32 -9.01 -2.20 6.01
N ASN A 33 -9.59 -3.02 6.87
CA ASN A 33 -11.00 -3.39 6.85
C ASN A 33 -11.58 -3.19 8.26
N HIS A 34 -12.82 -2.75 8.35
CA HIS A 34 -13.57 -2.71 9.61
C HIS A 34 -15.06 -2.90 9.33
N ARG A 35 -15.74 -3.62 10.22
CA ARG A 35 -17.16 -3.99 10.03
C ARG A 35 -18.11 -2.78 9.97
N MET A 36 -17.69 -1.64 10.50
CA MET A 36 -18.45 -0.38 10.51
C MET A 36 -18.00 0.63 9.42
N GLU A 37 -17.26 0.20 8.39
CA GLU A 37 -16.87 1.11 7.29
C GLU A 37 -18.09 1.77 6.61
N GLU A 38 -19.20 1.05 6.48
CA GLU A 38 -20.45 1.56 5.88
C GLU A 38 -21.14 2.64 6.73
N ASP A 39 -20.87 2.68 8.04
CA ASP A 39 -21.41 3.68 8.97
C ASP A 39 -20.60 5.01 8.94
N GLY A 40 -19.50 5.07 8.17
CA GLY A 40 -18.73 6.29 7.91
C GLY A 40 -17.88 6.81 9.08
N ALA A 41 -17.76 6.06 10.17
CA ALA A 41 -17.13 6.52 11.42
C ALA A 41 -15.73 5.94 11.72
N VAL A 42 -15.10 5.25 10.77
CA VAL A 42 -13.89 4.46 11.07
C VAL A 42 -12.61 5.20 10.67
N ILE A 43 -11.74 5.46 11.66
CA ILE A 43 -10.35 5.87 11.46
C ILE A 43 -9.47 4.73 12.00
N LEU A 44 -8.72 4.08 11.11
CA LEU A 44 -7.87 2.95 11.46
C LEU A 44 -6.41 3.39 11.64
N PRO A 45 -5.71 2.90 12.68
CA PRO A 45 -4.30 3.17 12.85
C PRO A 45 -3.48 2.45 11.77
N VAL A 46 -2.45 3.14 11.25
CA VAL A 46 -1.40 2.48 10.47
C VAL A 46 -0.52 1.68 11.44
N GLU A 47 -0.12 0.49 11.03
CA GLU A 47 0.74 -0.39 11.81
C GLU A 47 2.10 -0.64 11.14
N SER A 48 2.12 -0.66 9.81
CA SER A 48 3.35 -0.90 9.05
C SER A 48 3.39 -0.16 7.73
N VAL A 49 4.62 0.08 7.27
CA VAL A 49 4.96 0.63 5.95
C VAL A 49 5.88 -0.37 5.28
N SER A 50 5.50 -0.81 4.09
CA SER A 50 6.25 -1.77 3.29
C SER A 50 6.50 -1.25 1.88
N GLY A 51 7.51 -1.82 1.23
CA GLY A 51 7.76 -1.64 -0.19
C GLY A 51 9.16 -1.13 -0.54
N PRO A 52 9.39 -0.91 -1.84
CA PRO A 52 8.39 -0.90 -2.90
C PRO A 52 7.84 -2.29 -3.25
N GLU A 53 6.52 -2.41 -3.27
CA GLU A 53 5.80 -3.62 -3.68
C GLU A 53 5.26 -3.46 -5.10
N PHE A 54 5.35 -4.51 -5.90
CA PHE A 54 4.77 -4.54 -7.23
C PHE A 54 3.27 -4.83 -7.15
N ILE A 55 2.46 -3.99 -7.80
CA ILE A 55 1.04 -4.21 -7.96
C ILE A 55 0.75 -4.34 -9.45
N GLY A 56 0.26 -5.52 -9.84
CA GLY A 56 -0.20 -5.82 -11.19
C GLY A 56 -1.40 -4.95 -11.58
N THR A 57 -1.46 -4.58 -12.85
CA THR A 57 -2.60 -3.91 -13.46
C THR A 57 -3.57 -4.97 -13.96
N THR A 58 -4.84 -4.79 -13.67
CA THR A 58 -5.89 -5.62 -14.23
C THR A 58 -6.22 -5.15 -15.66
N ASP A 59 -6.53 -6.07 -16.56
CA ASP A 59 -7.09 -5.73 -17.86
C ASP A 59 -8.61 -5.47 -17.77
N ASP A 60 -9.24 -5.18 -18.92
CA ASP A 60 -10.65 -4.85 -19.00
C ASP A 60 -11.57 -6.05 -18.65
N ASP A 61 -11.04 -7.27 -18.65
CA ASP A 61 -11.75 -8.52 -18.37
C ASP A 61 -11.57 -9.00 -16.91
N GLY A 62 -10.82 -8.25 -16.10
CA GLY A 62 -10.59 -8.57 -14.70
C GLY A 62 -9.40 -9.51 -14.45
N GLU A 63 -8.66 -9.90 -15.49
CA GLU A 63 -7.48 -10.74 -15.41
C GLU A 63 -6.18 -9.91 -15.32
N MET A 64 -5.05 -10.56 -15.04
CA MET A 64 -3.77 -9.87 -14.98
C MET A 64 -3.33 -9.43 -16.37
N LYS A 65 -3.08 -8.12 -16.52
CA LYS A 65 -2.57 -7.55 -17.76
C LYS A 65 -1.10 -7.89 -17.94
N PHE A 66 -0.74 -8.36 -19.12
CA PHE A 66 0.65 -8.54 -19.54
C PHE A 66 1.06 -7.48 -20.58
N ASN A 67 2.32 -7.07 -20.50
CA ASN A 67 2.97 -6.24 -21.52
C ASN A 67 3.27 -7.07 -22.77
N ARG A 68 3.57 -6.39 -23.89
CA ARG A 68 3.90 -7.03 -25.16
C ARG A 68 5.16 -7.92 -25.10
N ASP A 69 6.03 -7.67 -24.13
CA ASP A 69 7.25 -8.45 -23.86
C ASP A 69 7.00 -9.69 -22.98
N GLY A 70 5.76 -9.94 -22.55
CA GLY A 70 5.37 -11.06 -21.71
C GLY A 70 5.57 -10.82 -20.20
N THR A 71 6.01 -9.64 -19.78
CA THR A 71 6.09 -9.28 -18.35
C THR A 71 4.74 -8.80 -17.82
N GLU A 72 4.49 -8.96 -16.51
CA GLU A 72 3.29 -8.41 -15.89
C GLU A 72 3.29 -6.87 -15.98
N ALA A 73 2.17 -6.32 -16.46
CA ALA A 73 1.97 -4.88 -16.46
C ALA A 73 1.63 -4.44 -15.04
N GLY A 74 2.32 -3.44 -14.52
CA GLY A 74 2.09 -3.00 -13.15
C GLY A 74 2.94 -1.81 -12.76
N ARG A 75 2.87 -1.48 -11.48
CA ARG A 75 3.66 -0.39 -10.89
C ARG A 75 4.14 -0.77 -9.50
N TYR A 76 5.27 -0.18 -9.12
CA TYR A 76 5.79 -0.30 -7.76
C TYR A 76 5.23 0.81 -6.86
N THR A 77 4.76 0.44 -5.68
CA THR A 77 4.14 1.35 -4.71
C THR A 77 4.68 1.11 -3.31
N VAL A 78 4.62 2.13 -2.45
CA VAL A 78 4.83 1.97 -1.01
C VAL A 78 3.46 1.68 -0.39
N VAL A 79 3.36 0.65 0.43
CA VAL A 79 2.08 0.17 0.97
C VAL A 79 2.03 0.43 2.46
N LEU A 80 0.94 1.07 2.91
CA LEU A 80 0.61 1.19 4.32
C LEU A 80 -0.37 0.07 4.68
N SER A 81 -0.03 -0.69 5.73
CA SER A 81 -0.89 -1.73 6.29
C SER A 81 -1.21 -1.43 7.75
N GLY A 82 -2.33 -1.94 8.23
CA GLY A 82 -2.96 -1.64 9.51
C GLY A 82 -4.43 -2.00 9.47
N GLY A 83 -5.20 -1.60 10.48
CA GLY A 83 -6.53 -2.19 10.76
C GLY A 83 -6.42 -3.25 11.85
N GLU A 84 -7.52 -3.57 12.53
CA GLU A 84 -7.52 -4.64 13.54
C GLU A 84 -7.19 -5.98 12.86
N GLU A 85 -6.18 -6.70 13.37
CA GLU A 85 -6.12 -8.16 13.17
C GLU A 85 -7.37 -8.76 13.83
N GLU A 86 -8.08 -9.62 13.11
CA GLU A 86 -9.18 -10.40 13.67
C GLU A 86 -8.71 -11.33 14.80
#